data_AF-A0A218Q4D9-F1
#
_entry.id   AF-A0A218Q4D9-F1
#
_cell.length_a   1.000
_cell.length_b   1.000
_cell.length_c   1.000
_cell.angle_alpha   90.00
_cell.angle_beta   90.00
_cell.angle_gamma   90.00
#
_symmetry.space_group_name_H-M   'P 1'
#
loop_
_entity.id
_entity.type
_entity.pdbx_description
1 polymer ?
#
loop_
_entity_poly.entity_id
_entity_poly.type
_entity_poly.pdbx_seq_one_letter_code
_entity_poly.pdbx_strand_id
1 'polypeptide(L)' 'MISQLEKPLPSTIEEIPSSDPMQQDSLIAKGWEREQYIGICILAIVLIAAVGYFSQRFAYALLFSFTLSIILIVFLLAV' A
#
# COMPACT_ATOMS: atom_id res chain seq x y z
N MET A 1 8.61 -58.10 -7.22
CA MET A 1 7.30 -58.35 -7.84
C MET A 1 6.27 -57.64 -6.96
N ILE A 2 5.60 -56.60 -7.50
CA ILE A 2 4.20 -56.14 -7.26
C ILE A 2 3.49 -56.66 -5.98
N SER A 3 2.65 -55.94 -5.25
CA SER A 3 2.03 -54.62 -5.34
C SER A 3 1.11 -54.52 -4.11
N GLN A 4 1.00 -53.32 -3.53
CA GLN A 4 -0.26 -52.68 -3.09
C GLN A 4 -1.08 -53.37 -1.97
N LEU A 5 -1.28 -52.72 -0.81
CA LEU A 5 -2.23 -51.60 -0.57
C LEU A 5 -3.46 -52.12 0.16
N GLU A 6 -3.65 -51.68 1.41
CA GLU A 6 -4.91 -51.25 2.05
C GLU A 6 -4.66 -51.18 3.56
N LYS A 7 -4.98 -50.12 4.31
CA LYS A 7 -6.20 -49.30 4.28
C LYS A 7 -5.96 -48.07 5.20
N PRO A 8 -6.34 -46.83 4.82
CA PRO A 8 -6.14 -45.68 5.68
C PRO A 8 -7.29 -45.59 6.71
N LEU A 9 -6.95 -45.46 7.98
CA LEU A 9 -7.85 -45.22 9.11
C LEU A 9 -7.49 -43.86 9.74
N PRO A 10 -8.45 -43.21 10.42
CA PRO A 10 -9.00 -41.91 10.05
C PRO A 10 -8.40 -40.77 10.87
N SER A 11 -8.42 -39.58 10.26
CA SER A 11 -8.42 -38.26 10.91
C SER A 11 -7.73 -38.17 12.28
N THR A 12 -6.42 -38.01 12.28
CA THR A 12 -5.79 -37.10 13.24
C THR A 12 -5.14 -36.04 12.39
N ILE A 13 -5.89 -34.96 12.16
CA ILE A 13 -5.29 -33.70 11.72
C ILE A 13 -4.46 -33.28 12.92
N GLU A 14 -3.18 -33.65 12.92
CA GLU A 14 -2.20 -32.87 13.66
C GLU A 14 -2.28 -31.47 13.05
N GLU A 15 -2.89 -30.54 13.78
CA GLU A 15 -2.54 -29.13 13.63
C GLU A 15 -1.06 -29.05 13.97
N ILE A 16 -0.23 -29.28 12.94
CA ILE A 16 1.15 -28.82 12.93
C ILE A 16 1.00 -27.33 13.25
N PRO A 17 1.47 -26.83 14.41
CA PRO A 17 1.47 -25.40 14.63
C PRO A 17 2.23 -24.86 13.43
N SER A 18 1.58 -24.03 12.61
CA SER A 18 2.10 -23.44 11.39
C SER A 18 3.41 -22.73 11.72
N SER A 19 4.47 -23.50 11.85
CA SER A 19 5.83 -23.11 12.16
C SER A 19 6.47 -22.90 10.81
N ASP A 20 5.77 -22.12 9.98
CA ASP A 20 6.36 -21.52 8.83
C ASP A 20 6.44 -20.02 9.11
N PRO A 21 7.54 -19.55 9.72
CA PRO A 21 7.86 -18.12 9.73
C PRO A 21 8.11 -17.60 8.29
N MET A 22 7.99 -18.47 7.27
CA MET A 22 8.12 -18.19 5.85
C MET A 22 6.86 -18.49 5.02
N GLN A 23 5.65 -18.24 5.54
CA GLN A 23 4.61 -17.65 4.68
C GLN A 23 5.04 -16.23 4.29
N GLN A 24 6.17 -16.14 3.59
CA GLN A 24 6.57 -15.01 2.80
C GLN A 24 5.69 -15.11 1.58
N ASP A 25 4.65 -14.28 1.51
CA ASP A 25 3.89 -14.06 0.29
C ASP A 25 4.89 -13.80 -0.85
N SER A 26 5.18 -14.85 -1.63
CA SER A 26 6.16 -14.82 -2.72
C SER A 26 5.68 -13.94 -3.89
N LEU A 27 4.47 -13.39 -3.79
CA LEU A 27 3.89 -12.41 -4.71
C LEU A 27 4.32 -10.97 -4.39
N ILE A 28 4.87 -10.73 -3.20
CA ILE A 28 5.53 -9.47 -2.84
C ILE A 28 7.04 -9.70 -2.90
N ALA A 29 7.66 -9.15 -3.94
CA ALA A 29 9.11 -9.19 -4.13
C ALA A 29 9.81 -8.42 -3.00
N LYS A 30 10.08 -9.11 -1.88
CA LYS A 30 10.82 -8.62 -0.71
C LYS A 30 12.19 -8.08 -1.17
N GLY A 31 12.26 -6.77 -1.37
CA GLY A 31 13.46 -6.06 -1.86
C GLY A 31 13.19 -5.00 -2.92
N TRP A 32 12.05 -5.03 -3.61
CA TRP A 32 11.66 -4.04 -4.64
C TRP A 32 10.51 -3.10 -4.21
N GLU A 33 9.92 -3.36 -3.04
CA GLU A 33 8.84 -2.54 -2.50
C GLU A 33 9.26 -1.09 -2.22
N ARG A 34 10.53 -0.86 -1.83
CA ARG A 34 11.02 0.51 -1.59
C ARG A 34 11.06 1.33 -2.87
N GLU A 35 11.65 0.79 -3.93
CA GLU A 35 11.72 1.44 -5.23
C GLU A 35 10.35 1.60 -5.88
N GLN A 36 9.45 0.61 -5.75
CA GLN A 36 8.08 0.76 -6.23
C GLN A 36 7.31 1.83 -5.46
N TYR A 37 7.43 1.86 -4.13
CA TYR A 37 6.78 2.88 -3.31
C TYR A 37 7.31 4.29 -3.63
N ILE A 38 8.62 4.44 -3.77
CA ILE A 38 9.23 5.72 -4.19
C ILE A 38 8.75 6.13 -5.59
N GLY A 39 8.65 5.18 -6.51
CA GLY A 39 8.14 5.40 -7.86
C GLY A 39 6.70 5.85 -7.88
N ILE A 40 5.83 5.23 -7.07
CA ILE A 40 4.42 5.61 -6.93
C ILE A 40 4.29 7.01 -6.30
N CYS A 41 5.10 7.33 -5.29
CA CYS A 41 5.13 8.66 -4.69
C CYS A 41 5.53 9.74 -5.71
N ILE A 42 6.59 9.50 -6.48
CA ILE A 42 7.05 10.43 -7.52
C ILE A 42 5.97 10.57 -8.60
N LEU A 43 5.38 9.45 -9.05
CA LEU A 43 4.33 9.45 -10.05
C LEU A 43 3.10 10.26 -9.59
N ALA A 44 2.70 10.11 -8.33
CA ALA A 44 1.59 10.87 -7.75
C ALA A 44 1.88 12.37 -7.73
N ILE A 45 3.09 12.78 -7.31
CA ILE A 45 3.49 14.19 -7.29
C ILE A 45 3.49 14.77 -8.70
N VAL A 46 4.06 14.06 -9.68
CA VAL A 46 4.10 14.49 -11.08
C VAL A 46 2.68 14.60 -11.65
N LEU A 47 1.78 13.67 -11.30
CA LEU A 47 0.39 13.71 -11.77
C LEU A 47 -0.36 14.92 -11.20
N ILE A 48 -0.21 15.18 -9.90
CA ILE A 48 -0.80 16.36 -9.25
C ILE A 48 -0.23 17.64 -9.86
N ALA A 49 1.08 17.70 -10.09
CA ALA A 49 1.75 18.84 -10.73
C ALA A 49 1.29 19.04 -12.18
N ALA A 50 1.14 17.95 -12.96
CA ALA A 50 0.67 18.00 -14.34
C ALA A 50 -0.80 18.45 -14.43
N VAL A 51 -1.68 17.92 -13.58
CA VAL A 51 -3.08 18.37 -13.46
C VAL A 51 -3.13 19.85 -13.05
N GLY A 52 -2.24 20.25 -12.14
CA GLY A 52 -2.12 21.64 -11.70
C GLY A 52 -1.58 22.61 -12.75
N TYR A 53 -0.63 22.15 -13.55
CA TYR A 53 -0.04 22.91 -14.65
C TYR A 53 -1.02 23.07 -15.82
N PHE A 54 -1.83 22.06 -16.10
CA PHE A 54 -2.75 22.08 -17.25
C PHE A 54 -3.99 22.93 -17.01
N SER A 55 -4.39 23.15 -15.76
CA SER A 55 -5.63 23.85 -15.45
C SER A 55 -5.34 25.13 -14.67
N GLN A 56 -5.51 26.27 -15.34
CA GLN A 56 -5.53 27.59 -14.72
C GLN A 56 -6.43 27.61 -13.46
N ARG A 57 -7.49 26.79 -13.46
CA ARG A 57 -8.43 26.59 -12.34
C ARG A 57 -7.79 25.89 -11.12
N PHE A 58 -6.87 24.95 -11.34
CA PHE A 58 -6.21 24.22 -10.25
C PHE A 58 -5.17 25.08 -9.54
N ALA A 59 -4.46 25.96 -10.25
CA ALA A 59 -3.56 26.93 -9.63
C ALA A 59 -4.32 27.83 -8.63
N TYR A 60 -5.51 28.32 -9.02
CA TYR A 60 -6.38 29.08 -8.11
C TYR A 60 -6.95 28.21 -6.98
N ALA A 61 -7.31 26.95 -7.23
CA ALA A 61 -7.81 26.04 -6.19
C ALA A 61 -6.73 25.71 -5.14
N LEU A 62 -5.47 25.51 -5.56
CA LEU A 62 -4.35 25.24 -4.67
C LEU A 62 -4.02 26.48 -3.82
N LEU A 63 -3.91 27.65 -4.45
CA LEU A 63 -3.70 28.93 -3.75
C LEU A 63 -4.84 29.20 -2.76
N PHE A 64 -6.09 28.98 -3.17
CA PHE A 64 -7.26 29.15 -2.32
C PHE A 64 -7.23 28.20 -1.12
N SER A 65 -7.00 26.91 -1.35
CA SER A 65 -6.94 25.90 -0.27
C SER A 65 -5.79 26.18 0.70
N PHE A 66 -4.61 26.56 0.19
CA PHE A 66 -3.46 26.91 1.02
C PHE A 66 -3.72 28.17 1.85
N THR A 67 -4.29 29.21 1.24
CA THR A 67 -4.66 30.44 1.94
C THR A 67 -5.70 30.17 3.02
N LEU A 68 -6.74 29.39 2.70
CA LEU A 68 -7.80 29.02 3.63
C LEU A 68 -7.25 28.17 4.80
N SER A 69 -6.31 27.26 4.52
CA SER A 69 -5.63 26.46 5.55
C SER A 69 -4.88 27.34 6.54
N ILE A 70 -4.08 28.30 6.06
CA ILE A 70 -3.37 29.25 6.92
C ILE A 70 -4.37 30.06 7.76
N ILE A 71 -5.44 30.57 7.14
CA ILE A 71 -6.49 31.33 7.84
C ILE A 71 -7.09 30.49 8.97
N LEU A 72 -7.43 29.23 8.71
CA LEU A 72 -7.98 28.33 9.72
C LEU A 72 -7.00 28.06 10.86
N ILE A 73 -5.73 27.79 10.54
CA ILE A 73 -4.69 27.53 11.55
C ILE A 73 -4.52 28.75 12.44
N VAL A 74 -4.41 29.95 11.86
CA VAL A 74 -4.31 31.20 12.62
C VAL A 74 -5.55 31.41 13.48
N PHE A 75 -6.74 31.18 12.94
CA PHE A 75 -7.99 31.30 13.69
C PHE A 75 -8.03 30.36 14.91
N LEU A 76 -7.66 29.09 14.73
CA LEU A 76 -7.62 28.09 15.81
C LEU A 76 -6.54 28.38 16.87
N LEU A 77 -5.47 29.08 16.51
CA LEU A 77 -4.41 29.46 17.44
C LEU A 77 -4.69 30.78 18.17
N ALA A 78 -5.48 31.67 17.55
CA ALA A 78 -5.74 33.02 18.07
C ALA A 78 -7.06 33.13 18.86
N VAL A 79 -8.01 32.22 18.65
CA VAL A 79 -9.29 32.10 19.39
C VAL A 79 -9.17 31.00 20.43
#